data_AF-T0F6G6-F1
#
_entry.id   AF-T0F6G6-F1
#
_cell.length_a   1.000
_cell.length_b   1.000
_cell.length_c   1.000
_cell.angle_alpha   90.00
_cell.angle_beta   90.00
_cell.angle_gamma   90.00
#
_symmetry.space_group_name_H-M   'P 1'
#
loop_
_entity.id
_entity.type
_entity.pdbx_description
1 polymer ?
#
loop_
_entity_poly.entity_id
_entity_poly.type
_entity_poly.pdbx_seq_one_letter_code
_entity_poly.pdbx_strand_id
1 'polypeptide(L)'
;MDVKLINNKFIKRKSIAAFFILFSIISYSFCGKEKVGETENNVSNKGIGPVSSVTLGPIDESMVQKGKKQFETKCSACHKFEEKVVGPALKGVTERRTPEWIMNMILNPTEMTQKDPVAMGLLAEHLTQMTFQNVKESEAREILEYFRKSDKK
;
A
#
# COMPACT_ATOMS: atom_id res chain seq x y z
N MET A 1 14.56 -24.47 54.05
CA MET A 1 15.71 -25.40 53.99
C MET A 1 16.33 -25.23 52.60
N ASP A 2 16.96 -24.09 52.27
CA ASP A 2 18.14 -23.46 52.90
C ASP A 2 19.23 -24.52 53.14
N VAL A 3 20.46 -24.41 52.64
CA VAL A 3 21.37 -23.25 52.72
C VAL A 3 22.45 -23.34 51.62
N LYS A 4 22.76 -22.15 51.05
CA LYS A 4 24.02 -21.60 50.51
C LYS A 4 25.32 -22.39 50.89
N LEU A 5 26.44 -22.33 50.16
CA LEU A 5 27.41 -21.22 50.18
C LEU A 5 28.63 -21.53 49.28
N ILE A 6 28.98 -20.53 48.45
CA ILE A 6 30.31 -19.92 48.24
C ILE A 6 31.46 -20.77 47.63
N ASN A 7 31.96 -20.32 46.46
CA ASN A 7 33.36 -19.87 46.43
C ASN A 7 33.58 -18.63 45.55
N ASN A 8 34.44 -17.75 46.05
CA ASN A 8 34.62 -16.35 45.73
C ASN A 8 36.09 -16.09 45.37
N LYS A 9 36.35 -15.27 44.33
CA LYS A 9 37.59 -14.51 44.07
C LYS A 9 37.26 -13.62 42.85
N PHE A 10 36.81 -12.37 42.97
CA PHE A 10 37.44 -11.17 43.53
C PHE A 10 38.87 -10.95 43.00
N ILE A 11 39.02 -10.10 41.96
CA ILE A 11 40.11 -9.12 41.81
C ILE A 11 39.64 -7.95 40.91
N LYS A 12 39.32 -6.85 41.60
CA LYS A 12 39.65 -5.42 41.42
C LYS A 12 39.36 -4.67 40.09
N ARG A 13 38.40 -3.73 40.25
CA ARG A 13 38.21 -2.46 39.53
C ARG A 13 39.45 -1.55 39.60
N LYS A 14 39.71 -0.77 38.54
CA LYS A 14 40.39 0.53 38.61
C LYS A 14 39.67 1.55 37.74
N SER A 15 39.19 2.62 38.37
CA SER A 15 38.76 3.87 37.76
C SER A 15 39.96 4.62 37.18
N ILE A 16 39.78 5.26 36.02
CA ILE A 16 40.50 6.49 35.68
C ILE A 16 39.45 7.47 35.15
N ALA A 17 39.34 8.60 35.85
CA ALA A 17 38.47 9.70 35.55
C ALA A 17 39.17 10.72 34.62
N ALA A 18 38.34 11.52 33.95
CA ALA A 18 38.60 12.88 33.47
C ALA A 18 39.60 13.09 32.32
N PHE A 19 39.05 13.31 31.12
CA PHE A 19 39.61 14.25 30.15
C PHE A 19 38.47 15.18 29.69
N PHE A 20 38.35 16.30 30.41
CA PHE A 20 37.43 17.38 30.12
C PHE A 20 38.09 18.38 29.15
N ILE A 21 37.34 18.75 28.11
CA ILE A 21 37.34 20.06 27.45
C ILE A 21 38.57 20.39 26.59
N LEU A 22 38.44 20.21 25.27
CA LEU A 22 38.60 21.27 24.25
C LEU A 22 38.40 20.69 22.83
N PHE A 23 37.15 20.61 22.38
CA PHE A 23 36.84 20.89 20.97
C PHE A 23 35.47 21.54 20.92
N SER A 24 35.48 22.82 21.24
CA SER A 24 34.39 23.74 20.99
C SER A 24 34.19 23.85 19.48
N ILE A 25 32.93 23.88 19.05
CA ILE A 25 32.47 24.40 17.76
C ILE A 25 32.69 23.47 16.55
N ILE A 26 31.83 22.45 16.43
CA ILE A 26 31.17 22.22 15.14
C ILE A 26 29.67 22.29 15.40
N SER A 27 29.18 23.51 15.28
CA SER A 27 27.79 23.86 15.08
C SER A 27 27.19 23.11 13.90
N TYR A 28 25.85 23.10 13.89
CA TYR A 28 24.95 22.74 12.78
C TYR A 28 24.34 21.35 12.82
N SER A 29 23.16 21.32 13.46
CA SER A 29 21.93 20.82 12.85
C SER A 29 21.90 19.36 12.42
N PHE A 30 21.47 18.48 13.33
CA PHE A 30 20.62 17.35 12.95
C PHE A 30 19.28 17.45 13.65
N CYS A 31 18.56 18.52 13.33
CA CYS A 31 17.11 18.59 13.41
C CYS A 31 16.59 18.16 12.03
N GLY A 32 15.97 16.98 11.97
CA GLY A 32 15.46 16.43 10.72
C GLY A 32 14.57 15.23 11.00
N LYS A 33 13.35 15.49 11.47
CA LYS A 33 12.24 14.56 11.27
C LYS A 33 12.03 14.45 9.76
N GLU A 34 12.46 13.37 9.13
CA GLU A 34 11.86 12.96 7.86
C GLU A 34 10.59 12.18 8.16
N LYS A 35 9.50 12.92 8.35
CA LYS A 35 8.17 12.43 8.00
C LYS A 35 8.21 12.22 6.48
N VAL A 36 8.44 10.98 6.04
CA VAL A 36 8.33 10.63 4.62
C VAL A 36 6.91 10.97 4.19
N GLY A 37 6.84 11.93 3.26
CA GLY A 37 5.64 12.65 2.89
C GLY A 37 4.58 11.74 2.30
N GLU A 38 3.39 11.84 2.88
CA GLU A 38 2.14 11.57 2.18
C GLU A 38 1.87 12.76 1.24
N THR A 39 1.26 12.47 0.08
CA THR A 39 0.47 13.39 -0.77
C THR A 39 1.12 14.31 -1.83
N GLU A 40 2.01 13.82 -2.72
CA GLU A 40 2.20 14.52 -4.04
C GLU A 40 2.32 13.64 -5.31
N ASN A 41 2.33 12.29 -5.23
CA ASN A 41 2.49 11.43 -6.42
C ASN A 41 1.26 10.58 -6.81
N ASN A 42 0.08 10.78 -6.20
CA ASN A 42 -1.04 9.83 -6.36
C ASN A 42 -1.93 10.10 -7.59
N VAL A 43 -1.90 11.31 -8.18
CA VAL A 43 -2.75 11.63 -9.34
C VAL A 43 -2.08 11.26 -10.67
N SER A 44 -0.76 11.10 -10.70
CA SER A 44 0.01 10.75 -11.91
C SER A 44 0.37 9.27 -12.01
N ASN A 45 0.30 8.51 -10.91
CA ASN A 45 0.67 7.11 -10.93
C ASN A 45 -0.37 6.26 -11.69
N LYS A 46 0.05 5.66 -12.80
CA LYS A 46 -0.75 4.75 -13.64
C LYS A 46 -0.52 3.27 -13.32
N GLY A 47 0.38 2.96 -12.41
CA GLY A 47 0.80 1.59 -12.09
C GLY A 47 1.66 0.98 -13.20
N ILE A 48 1.78 -0.35 -13.14
CA ILE A 48 2.64 -1.18 -13.97
C ILE A 48 1.75 -2.25 -14.63
N GLY A 49 1.54 -2.14 -15.93
CA GLY A 49 0.73 -3.09 -16.68
C GLY A 49 0.44 -2.61 -18.10
N PRO A 50 -0.45 -3.32 -18.82
CA PRO A 50 -0.70 -3.08 -20.23
C PRO A 50 -1.47 -1.76 -20.50
N VAL A 51 -2.12 -1.17 -19.49
CA VAL A 51 -3.00 -0.02 -19.67
C VAL A 51 -2.21 1.27 -19.42
N SER A 52 -1.93 2.00 -20.50
CA SER A 52 -1.15 3.25 -20.45
C SER A 52 -2.02 4.51 -20.51
N SER A 53 -3.26 4.41 -20.99
CA SER A 53 -4.19 5.53 -21.12
C SER A 53 -5.63 5.04 -21.13
N VAL A 54 -6.52 5.77 -20.46
CA VAL A 54 -7.97 5.53 -20.49
C VAL A 54 -8.71 6.83 -20.76
N THR A 55 -9.51 6.85 -21.83
CA THR A 55 -10.43 7.96 -22.10
C THR A 55 -11.76 7.72 -21.37
N LEU A 56 -12.14 8.66 -20.52
CA LEU A 56 -13.41 8.60 -19.78
C LEU A 56 -14.44 9.57 -20.39
N GLY A 57 -15.60 9.03 -20.74
CA GLY A 57 -16.78 9.80 -21.13
C GLY A 57 -17.83 9.88 -20.02
N PRO A 58 -19.06 10.28 -20.36
CA PRO A 58 -20.24 10.03 -19.54
C PRO A 58 -20.33 8.56 -19.11
N ILE A 59 -21.06 8.29 -18.04
CA ILE A 59 -21.23 6.91 -17.57
C ILE A 59 -22.00 6.10 -18.62
N ASP A 60 -21.43 4.97 -19.03
CA ASP A 60 -22.10 3.99 -19.88
C ASP A 60 -22.80 2.93 -19.02
N GLU A 61 -24.13 2.99 -18.95
CA GLU A 61 -24.93 2.06 -18.13
C GLU A 61 -24.82 0.60 -18.59
N SER A 62 -24.59 0.34 -19.88
CA SER A 62 -24.38 -1.03 -20.39
C SER A 62 -23.08 -1.61 -19.86
N MET A 63 -22.01 -0.82 -19.88
CA MET A 63 -20.73 -1.20 -19.29
C MET A 63 -20.82 -1.37 -17.77
N VAL A 64 -21.59 -0.51 -17.07
CA VAL A 64 -21.84 -0.66 -15.63
C VAL A 64 -22.46 -2.02 -15.33
N GLN A 65 -23.49 -2.45 -16.08
CA GLN A 65 -24.14 -3.74 -15.83
C GLN A 65 -23.19 -4.92 -16.07
N LYS A 66 -22.39 -4.87 -17.15
CA LYS A 66 -21.38 -5.90 -17.42
C LYS A 66 -20.29 -5.91 -16.34
N GLY A 67 -19.78 -4.75 -15.97
CA GLY A 67 -18.77 -4.57 -14.92
C GLY A 67 -19.24 -5.09 -13.57
N LYS A 68 -20.51 -4.83 -13.22
CA LYS A 68 -21.13 -5.38 -12.01
C LYS A 68 -21.13 -6.91 -12.02
N LYS A 69 -21.53 -7.54 -13.13
CA LYS A 69 -21.52 -9.01 -13.26
C LYS A 69 -20.11 -9.59 -13.14
N GLN A 70 -19.13 -8.94 -13.76
CA GLN A 70 -17.72 -9.33 -13.65
C GLN A 70 -17.22 -9.20 -12.21
N PHE A 71 -17.55 -8.09 -11.53
CA PHE A 71 -17.20 -7.87 -10.13
C PHE A 71 -17.82 -8.92 -9.21
N GLU A 72 -19.11 -9.21 -9.37
CA GLU A 72 -19.81 -10.24 -8.58
C GLU A 72 -19.14 -11.61 -8.73
N THR A 73 -18.75 -11.97 -9.95
CA THR A 73 -18.16 -13.28 -10.26
C THR A 73 -16.69 -13.39 -9.83
N LYS A 74 -15.90 -12.33 -10.02
CA LYS A 74 -14.43 -12.38 -9.94
C LYS A 74 -13.83 -11.64 -8.74
N CYS A 75 -14.56 -10.72 -8.10
CA CYS A 75 -13.99 -9.79 -7.12
C CYS A 75 -14.72 -9.80 -5.77
N SER A 76 -16.03 -10.09 -5.77
CA SER A 76 -16.91 -9.89 -4.60
C SER A 76 -16.65 -10.81 -3.41
N ALA A 77 -15.89 -11.89 -3.62
CA ALA A 77 -15.42 -12.79 -2.57
C ALA A 77 -14.37 -12.11 -1.67
N CYS A 78 -13.58 -11.19 -2.23
CA CYS A 78 -12.47 -10.54 -1.53
C CYS A 78 -12.74 -9.06 -1.21
N HIS A 79 -13.53 -8.38 -2.04
CA HIS A 79 -13.79 -6.95 -1.93
C HIS A 79 -15.26 -6.61 -1.72
N LYS A 80 -15.48 -5.60 -0.86
CA LYS A 80 -16.76 -4.89 -0.69
C LYS A 80 -16.52 -3.40 -0.88
N PHE A 81 -17.59 -2.63 -1.04
CA PHE A 81 -17.48 -1.19 -1.20
C PHE A 81 -17.22 -0.48 0.12
N GLU A 82 -17.99 -0.79 1.16
CA GLU A 82 -17.97 -0.02 2.42
C GLU A 82 -16.97 -0.55 3.45
N GLU A 83 -16.54 -1.81 3.34
CA GLU A 83 -15.72 -2.46 4.36
C GLU A 83 -14.58 -3.30 3.78
N LYS A 84 -13.53 -3.46 4.58
CA LYS A 84 -12.44 -4.41 4.33
C LYS A 84 -12.94 -5.81 4.63
N VAL A 85 -12.66 -6.75 3.72
CA VAL A 85 -12.88 -8.18 3.95
C VAL A 85 -11.53 -8.88 3.85
N VAL A 86 -11.18 -9.40 2.68
CA VAL A 86 -9.82 -9.88 2.37
C VAL A 86 -9.00 -8.72 1.82
N GLY A 87 -9.52 -8.08 0.78
CA GLY A 87 -8.97 -6.85 0.22
C GLY A 87 -9.55 -5.59 0.86
N PRO A 88 -8.97 -4.41 0.54
CA PRO A 88 -9.48 -3.12 0.98
C PRO A 88 -10.92 -2.84 0.49
N ALA A 89 -11.59 -1.94 1.21
CA ALA A 89 -12.85 -1.34 0.79
C ALA A 89 -12.66 -0.53 -0.51
N LEU A 90 -13.61 -0.65 -1.43
CA LEU A 90 -13.52 -0.06 -2.77
C LEU A 90 -14.22 1.30 -2.94
N LYS A 91 -15.05 1.73 -1.99
CA LYS A 91 -15.70 3.05 -2.07
C LYS A 91 -14.67 4.15 -2.21
N GLY A 92 -14.89 5.06 -3.15
CA GLY A 92 -14.03 6.18 -3.49
C GLY A 92 -12.71 5.75 -4.16
N VAL A 93 -12.57 4.51 -4.63
CA VAL A 93 -11.32 4.05 -5.27
C VAL A 93 -11.01 4.87 -6.52
N THR A 94 -12.03 5.32 -7.25
CA THR A 94 -11.86 6.15 -8.47
C THR A 94 -11.49 7.59 -8.18
N GLU A 95 -11.62 8.03 -6.91
CA GLU A 95 -11.12 9.32 -6.43
C GLU A 95 -9.68 9.21 -5.93
N ARG A 96 -9.33 8.03 -5.37
CA ARG A 96 -8.01 7.77 -4.80
C ARG A 96 -6.97 7.33 -5.82
N ARG A 97 -7.37 6.79 -6.97
CA ARG A 97 -6.47 6.15 -7.96
C ARG A 97 -6.88 6.49 -9.38
N THR A 98 -5.89 6.54 -10.28
CA THR A 98 -6.15 6.75 -11.70
C THR A 98 -6.89 5.55 -12.32
N PRO A 99 -7.68 5.77 -13.38
CA PRO A 99 -8.31 4.70 -14.17
C PRO A 99 -7.32 3.61 -14.61
N GLU A 100 -6.15 4.02 -15.10
CA GLU A 100 -5.07 3.16 -15.55
C GLU A 100 -4.55 2.31 -14.40
N TRP A 101 -4.30 2.91 -13.23
CA TRP A 101 -3.80 2.18 -12.06
C TRP A 101 -4.79 1.12 -11.60
N ILE A 102 -6.10 1.45 -11.56
CA ILE A 102 -7.15 0.49 -11.18
C ILE A 102 -7.16 -0.69 -12.17
N MET A 103 -7.14 -0.42 -13.47
CA MET A 103 -7.13 -1.48 -14.47
C MET A 103 -5.84 -2.31 -14.43
N ASN A 104 -4.67 -1.68 -14.25
CA ASN A 104 -3.40 -2.39 -14.11
C ASN A 104 -3.33 -3.23 -12.84
N MET A 105 -3.91 -2.78 -11.73
CA MET A 105 -4.03 -3.60 -10.52
C MET A 105 -4.90 -4.84 -10.76
N ILE A 106 -5.97 -4.73 -11.54
CA ILE A 106 -6.84 -5.86 -11.90
C ILE A 106 -6.12 -6.84 -12.85
N LEU A 107 -5.38 -6.31 -13.83
CA LEU A 107 -4.78 -7.09 -14.92
C LEU A 107 -3.40 -7.66 -14.57
N ASN A 108 -2.67 -7.02 -13.65
CA ASN A 108 -1.28 -7.35 -13.32
C ASN A 108 -0.98 -7.27 -11.80
N PRO A 109 -1.81 -7.85 -10.91
CA PRO A 109 -1.70 -7.62 -9.47
C PRO A 109 -0.38 -8.09 -8.87
N THR A 110 0.20 -9.18 -9.38
CA THR A 110 1.48 -9.72 -8.87
C THR A 110 2.63 -8.75 -9.07
N GLU A 111 2.83 -8.25 -10.30
CA GLU A 111 3.93 -7.31 -10.56
C GLU A 111 3.66 -5.95 -9.91
N MET A 112 2.40 -5.50 -9.89
CA MET A 112 1.99 -4.29 -9.16
C MET A 112 2.44 -4.36 -7.70
N THR A 113 2.07 -5.43 -6.99
CA THR A 113 2.46 -5.60 -5.57
C THR A 113 3.95 -5.85 -5.34
N GLN A 114 4.75 -6.09 -6.38
CA GLN A 114 6.21 -6.23 -6.30
C GLN A 114 6.96 -4.92 -6.57
N LYS A 115 6.38 -4.01 -7.36
CA LYS A 115 7.12 -2.87 -7.94
C LYS A 115 6.41 -1.52 -7.80
N ASP A 116 5.08 -1.48 -7.79
CA ASP A 116 4.33 -0.24 -7.59
C ASP A 116 4.30 0.09 -6.08
N PRO A 117 4.84 1.24 -5.64
CA PRO A 117 4.97 1.55 -4.21
C PRO A 117 3.62 1.54 -3.46
N VAL A 118 2.54 1.92 -4.13
CA VAL A 118 1.20 1.94 -3.54
C VAL A 118 0.67 0.53 -3.36
N ALA A 119 0.76 -0.31 -4.40
CA ALA A 119 0.33 -1.71 -4.32
C ALA A 119 1.19 -2.53 -3.34
N MET A 120 2.50 -2.24 -3.24
CA MET A 120 3.38 -2.82 -2.22
C MET A 120 2.90 -2.47 -0.80
N GLY A 121 2.54 -1.20 -0.57
CA GLY A 121 1.97 -0.76 0.71
C GLY A 121 0.66 -1.46 1.03
N LEU A 122 -0.23 -1.62 0.06
CA LEU A 122 -1.47 -2.37 0.22
C LEU A 122 -1.20 -3.84 0.55
N LEU A 123 -0.24 -4.50 -0.12
CA LEU A 123 0.11 -5.87 0.22
C LEU A 123 0.66 -5.98 1.64
N ALA A 124 1.49 -5.04 2.08
CA ALA A 124 2.03 -5.02 3.44
C ALA A 124 0.93 -4.82 4.51
N GLU A 125 -0.14 -4.09 4.21
CA GLU A 125 -1.26 -3.88 5.13
C GLU A 125 -2.26 -5.05 5.14
N HIS A 126 -2.55 -5.62 3.97
CA HIS A 126 -3.59 -6.63 3.80
C HIS A 126 -3.05 -8.07 3.86
N LEU A 127 -1.74 -8.25 3.77
CA LEU A 127 -0.99 -9.52 3.90
C LEU A 127 -1.47 -10.64 2.97
N THR A 128 -2.32 -10.33 2.00
CA THR A 128 -2.92 -11.29 1.08
C THR A 128 -2.65 -10.83 -0.34
N GLN A 129 -1.97 -11.68 -1.11
CA GLN A 129 -1.69 -11.43 -2.52
C GLN A 129 -2.99 -11.46 -3.32
N MET A 130 -3.33 -10.36 -3.99
CA MET A 130 -4.35 -10.38 -5.04
C MET A 130 -3.82 -11.20 -6.21
N THR A 131 -4.56 -12.24 -6.61
CA THR A 131 -4.22 -13.08 -7.77
C THR A 131 -4.93 -12.59 -9.02
N PHE A 132 -4.34 -12.80 -10.20
CA PHE A 132 -4.97 -12.46 -11.46
C PHE A 132 -6.21 -13.33 -11.72
N GLN A 133 -7.37 -12.71 -11.90
CA GLN A 133 -8.67 -13.39 -12.01
C GLN A 133 -9.07 -13.73 -13.46
N ASN A 134 -8.09 -13.89 -14.36
CA ASN A 134 -8.32 -14.12 -15.79
C ASN A 134 -9.27 -13.07 -16.41
N VAL A 135 -8.97 -11.80 -16.15
CA VAL A 135 -9.74 -10.64 -16.62
C VAL A 135 -9.11 -10.11 -17.90
N LYS A 136 -9.91 -9.92 -18.95
CA LYS A 136 -9.45 -9.25 -20.18
C LYS A 136 -9.44 -7.74 -19.98
N GLU A 137 -8.65 -7.01 -20.75
CA GLU A 137 -8.59 -5.54 -20.66
C GLU A 137 -9.97 -4.87 -20.83
N SER A 138 -10.79 -5.37 -21.77
CA SER A 138 -12.17 -4.89 -21.95
C SER A 138 -13.06 -5.13 -20.73
N GLU A 139 -12.90 -6.27 -20.05
CA GLU A 139 -13.64 -6.58 -18.83
C GLU A 139 -13.14 -5.72 -17.66
N ALA A 140 -11.84 -5.44 -17.57
CA ALA A 140 -11.29 -4.51 -16.58
C ALA A 140 -11.84 -3.09 -16.80
N ARG A 141 -12.03 -2.67 -18.06
CA ARG A 141 -12.66 -1.39 -18.40
C ARG A 141 -14.14 -1.35 -18.00
N GLU A 142 -14.87 -2.46 -18.15
CA GLU A 142 -16.26 -2.59 -17.66
C GLU A 142 -16.32 -2.53 -16.12
N ILE A 143 -15.44 -3.25 -15.41
CA ILE A 143 -15.35 -3.21 -13.94
C ILE A 143 -15.03 -1.80 -13.45
N LEU A 144 -14.10 -1.09 -14.09
CA LEU A 144 -13.80 0.30 -13.80
C LEU A 144 -15.06 1.18 -13.94
N GLU A 145 -15.87 0.98 -14.98
CA GLU A 145 -17.11 1.76 -15.16
C GLU A 145 -18.10 1.53 -14.02
N TYR A 146 -18.21 0.27 -13.55
CA TYR A 146 -19.00 -0.05 -12.38
C TYR A 146 -18.48 0.65 -11.11
N PHE A 147 -17.17 0.72 -10.91
CA PHE A 147 -16.58 1.48 -9.80
C PHE A 147 -16.89 2.96 -9.90
N ARG A 148 -16.72 3.57 -11.09
CA ARG A 148 -17.06 4.98 -11.35
C ARG A 148 -18.53 5.30 -11.06
N LYS A 149 -19.45 4.40 -11.39
CA LYS A 149 -20.88 4.58 -11.07
C LYS A 149 -21.13 4.44 -9.57
N SER A 150 -20.44 3.53 -8.90
CA SER A 150 -20.64 3.23 -7.48
C SER A 150 -20.10 4.34 -6.58
N ASP A 151 -19.01 5.00 -6.96
CA ASP A 151 -18.42 6.12 -6.21
C ASP A 151 -19.21 7.42 -6.36
N LYS A 152 -20.09 7.54 -7.37
CA LYS A 152 -20.97 8.71 -7.58
C LYS A 152 -22.26 8.69 -6.77
N LYS A 153 -22.49 7.68 -5.94
CA LYS A 153 -23.71 7.52 -5.14
C LYS A 153 -23.55 8.17 -3.77
#